data_AF-A0A832AHY3-F1
#
_entry.id   AF-A0A832AHY3-F1
#
_cell.length_a   1.000
_cell.length_b   1.000
_cell.length_c   1.000
_cell.angle_alpha   90.00
_cell.angle_beta   90.00
_cell.angle_gamma   90.00
#
_symmetry.space_group_name_H-M   'P 1'
#
loop_
_entity.id
_entity.type
_entity.pdbx_description
1 polymer ?
#
loop_
_entity_poly.entity_id
_entity_poly.type
_entity_poly.pdbx_seq_one_letter_code
_entity_poly.pdbx_strand_id
1 'polypeptide(L)'
;MTYALLQQSLDQTISRQQMEEASVAVPSVARADCAVLQRELFGIVVRGLERAEALAFQAALRMRGFPTDVVADDELPKLAEPVRGLALQTEPDALVNTDSYGRHQRFARAETVFLAGGFVSVRERRLRSTEAEEFRLDLFIGHEPWRVQWVLGGDSVWRVNDRAYQLRDRWELAELLRGLREYLPGERVNRGIRDAGIAEPVVYPSVRAFEEEIIWRFFHLSQSAVQP
;
A
#
# COMPACT_ATOMS: atom_id res chain seq x y z
N MET A 1 -14.73 4.93 20.62
CA MET A 1 -14.41 5.33 19.24
C MET A 1 -12.97 5.72 19.21
N THR A 2 -12.20 5.18 18.26
CA THR A 2 -10.76 5.44 18.14
C THR A 2 -10.47 6.23 16.87
N TYR A 3 -9.29 6.85 16.82
CA TYR A 3 -8.87 7.74 15.77
C TYR A 3 -7.48 7.33 15.25
N ALA A 4 -7.26 7.64 13.98
CA ALA A 4 -5.99 7.50 13.30
C ALA A 4 -5.41 8.87 12.94
N LEU A 5 -4.08 8.92 12.83
CA LEU A 5 -3.37 10.05 12.25
C LEU A 5 -2.91 9.70 10.84
N LEU A 6 -3.40 10.46 9.85
CA LEU A 6 -3.04 10.28 8.46
C LEU A 6 -2.03 11.34 8.05
N GLN A 7 -1.05 10.96 7.23
CA GLN A 7 -0.16 11.91 6.59
C GLN A 7 -0.96 12.80 5.61
N GLN A 8 -0.58 14.05 5.46
CA GLN A 8 -1.18 14.92 4.42
C GLN A 8 -0.51 14.69 3.05
N SER A 9 0.76 14.26 3.06
CA SER A 9 1.50 13.84 1.88
C SER A 9 2.34 12.60 2.19
N LEU A 10 2.56 11.74 1.20
CA LEU A 10 3.47 10.59 1.32
C LEU A 10 4.95 11.00 1.22
N ASP A 11 5.23 12.23 0.76
CA ASP A 11 6.59 12.76 0.59
C ASP A 11 7.08 13.50 1.84
N GLN A 12 6.21 13.70 2.84
CA GLN A 12 6.59 14.32 4.11
C GLN A 12 7.46 13.35 4.93
N THR A 13 8.51 13.87 5.56
CA THR A 13 9.44 13.08 6.35
C THR A 13 9.54 13.60 7.79
N ILE A 14 9.84 12.70 8.70
CA ILE A 14 10.10 13.01 10.11
C ILE A 14 11.20 12.09 10.60
N SER A 15 12.15 12.64 11.34
CA SER A 15 13.22 11.84 11.93
C SER A 15 12.67 10.98 13.07
N ARG A 16 13.34 9.86 13.35
CA ARG A 16 13.03 9.03 14.51
C ARG A 16 13.05 9.84 15.81
N GLN A 17 14.03 10.72 15.98
CA GLN A 17 14.13 11.57 17.17
C GLN A 17 12.91 12.48 17.31
N GLN A 18 12.49 13.16 16.24
CA GLN A 18 11.30 14.01 16.26
C GLN A 18 10.02 13.21 16.56
N MET A 19 9.91 11.98 16.06
CA MET A 19 8.80 11.07 16.39
C MET A 19 8.79 10.69 17.88
N GLU A 20 9.96 10.34 18.43
CA GLU A 20 10.12 10.01 19.85
C GLU A 20 9.83 11.20 20.76
N GLU A 21 10.19 12.42 20.36
CA GLU A 21 9.87 13.62 21.12
C GLU A 21 8.39 14.00 21.01
N ALA A 22 7.73 13.68 19.90
CA ALA A 22 6.30 13.92 19.73
C ALA A 22 5.45 12.90 20.50
N SER A 23 5.89 11.65 20.61
CA SER A 23 5.17 10.61 21.37
C SER A 23 5.14 10.86 22.89
N VAL A 24 6.01 11.73 23.42
CA VAL A 24 5.94 12.18 24.83
C VAL A 24 4.58 12.78 25.18
N ALA A 25 3.87 13.37 24.21
CA ALA A 25 2.53 13.93 24.42
C ALA A 25 1.42 12.85 24.53
N VAL A 26 1.74 11.58 24.29
CA VAL A 26 0.77 10.49 24.08
C VAL A 26 1.21 9.23 24.84
N PRO A 27 0.65 8.98 26.03
CA PRO A 27 1.02 7.82 26.85
C PRO A 27 0.82 6.46 26.14
N SER A 28 -0.16 6.34 25.26
CA SER A 28 -0.42 5.10 24.51
C SER A 28 0.59 4.78 23.41
N VAL A 29 1.43 5.74 23.00
CA VAL A 29 2.47 5.55 21.99
C VAL A 29 3.82 5.42 22.68
N ALA A 30 4.31 4.19 22.84
CA ALA A 30 5.59 3.98 23.49
C ALA A 30 6.75 4.49 22.61
N ARG A 31 7.74 5.12 23.24
CA ARG A 31 8.97 5.57 22.57
C ARG A 31 9.69 4.46 21.81
N ALA A 32 9.60 3.22 22.31
CA ALA A 32 10.19 2.05 21.67
C ALA A 32 9.55 1.73 20.30
N ASP A 33 8.29 2.09 20.10
CA ASP A 33 7.55 1.81 18.87
C ASP A 33 7.79 2.87 17.79
N CYS A 34 8.29 4.06 18.16
CA CYS A 34 8.55 5.16 17.23
C CYS A 34 9.48 4.79 16.07
N ALA A 35 10.43 3.87 16.30
CA ALA A 35 11.30 3.38 15.22
C ALA A 35 10.50 2.58 14.17
N VAL A 36 9.53 1.77 14.60
CA VAL A 36 8.65 1.02 13.70
C VAL A 36 7.68 1.97 13.01
N LEU A 37 7.04 2.87 13.75
CA LEU A 37 6.12 3.86 13.20
C LEU A 37 6.80 4.69 12.11
N GLN A 38 8.03 5.17 12.36
CA GLN A 38 8.78 5.96 11.40
C GLN A 38 9.16 5.16 10.15
N ARG A 39 9.55 3.89 10.31
CA ARG A 39 9.92 3.02 9.19
C ARG A 39 8.70 2.66 8.34
N GLU A 40 7.53 2.50 8.96
CA GLU A 40 6.27 2.14 8.31
C GLU A 40 5.39 3.36 7.96
N LEU A 41 5.97 4.56 7.77
CA LEU A 41 5.23 5.77 7.35
C LEU A 41 4.79 5.71 5.88
N PHE A 42 3.68 4.99 5.65
CA PHE A 42 3.07 4.82 4.34
C PHE A 42 1.60 5.25 4.35
N GLY A 43 1.35 6.46 4.86
CA GLY A 43 0.04 7.12 4.81
C GLY A 43 -0.66 7.19 6.16
N ILE A 44 -0.56 6.15 6.99
CA ILE A 44 -1.11 6.12 8.35
C ILE A 44 0.05 6.11 9.35
N VAL A 45 0.08 7.10 10.24
CA VAL A 45 1.14 7.23 11.26
C VAL A 45 0.88 6.28 12.43
N VAL A 46 -0.37 6.25 12.89
CA VAL A 46 -0.82 5.45 14.03
C VAL A 46 -2.35 5.34 14.00
N ARG A 47 -2.89 4.27 14.57
CA ARG A 47 -4.33 3.99 14.70
C ARG A 47 -4.69 3.66 16.13
N GLY A 48 -5.99 3.62 16.45
CA GLY A 48 -6.45 3.12 17.74
C GLY A 48 -6.29 4.12 18.89
N LEU A 49 -6.04 5.40 18.59
CA LEU A 49 -5.88 6.42 19.62
C LEU A 49 -7.24 6.90 20.14
N GLU A 50 -7.30 7.27 21.41
CA GLU A 50 -8.41 8.07 21.90
C GLU A 50 -8.36 9.48 21.29
N ARG A 51 -9.51 10.16 21.20
CA ARG A 51 -9.60 11.47 20.54
C ARG A 51 -8.64 12.51 21.12
N ALA A 52 -8.53 12.57 22.44
CA ALA A 52 -7.67 13.53 23.12
C ALA A 52 -6.18 13.28 22.81
N GLU A 53 -5.79 12.00 22.81
CA GLU A 53 -4.44 11.57 22.44
C GLU A 53 -4.13 11.84 20.96
N ALA A 54 -5.06 11.56 20.05
CA ALA A 54 -4.90 11.84 18.63
C ALA A 54 -4.66 13.34 18.37
N LEU A 55 -5.46 14.22 19.00
CA LEU A 55 -5.29 15.67 18.90
C LEU A 55 -3.96 16.15 19.50
N ALA A 56 -3.58 15.60 20.66
CA ALA A 56 -2.30 15.91 21.29
C ALA A 56 -1.11 15.51 20.40
N PHE A 57 -1.18 14.32 19.79
CA PHE A 57 -0.12 13.84 18.92
C PHE A 57 -0.06 14.65 17.62
N GLN A 58 -1.21 14.96 17.01
CA GLN A 58 -1.29 15.82 15.83
C GLN A 58 -0.63 17.17 16.09
N ALA A 59 -0.94 17.81 17.22
CA ALA A 59 -0.32 19.08 17.60
C ALA A 59 1.20 18.95 17.79
N ALA A 60 1.65 17.89 18.46
CA ALA A 60 3.07 17.61 18.67
C ALA A 60 3.84 17.38 17.37
N LEU A 61 3.26 16.65 16.41
CA LEU A 61 3.83 16.40 15.09
C LEU A 61 3.85 17.68 14.24
N ARG A 62 2.76 18.47 14.30
CA ARG A 62 2.65 19.75 13.58
C ARG A 62 3.73 20.75 13.99
N MET A 63 4.03 20.86 15.29
CA MET A 63 5.13 21.70 15.79
C MET A 63 6.51 21.31 15.23
N ARG A 64 6.64 20.08 14.71
CA ARG A 64 7.87 19.54 14.13
C ARG A 64 7.85 19.53 12.60
N GLY A 65 6.89 20.22 11.99
CA GLY A 65 6.77 20.30 10.53
C GLY A 65 6.21 19.05 9.87
N PHE A 66 5.57 18.16 10.63
CA PHE A 66 4.94 16.95 10.11
C PHE A 66 3.41 17.03 10.29
N PRO A 67 2.69 17.67 9.34
CA PRO A 67 1.25 17.82 9.47
C PRO A 67 0.53 16.49 9.22
N THR A 68 -0.55 16.28 9.95
CA THR A 68 -1.38 15.07 9.89
C THR A 68 -2.84 15.42 10.04
N ASP A 69 -3.73 14.58 9.52
CA ASP A 69 -5.16 14.67 9.71
C ASP A 69 -5.62 13.66 10.76
N VAL A 70 -6.52 14.09 11.65
CA VAL A 70 -7.16 13.21 12.63
C VAL A 70 -8.45 12.68 12.01
N VAL A 71 -8.52 11.38 11.79
CA VAL A 71 -9.65 10.71 11.13
C VAL A 71 -10.18 9.62 12.05
N ALA A 72 -11.50 9.41 12.08
CA ALA A 72 -12.06 8.32 12.86
C ALA A 72 -11.71 6.96 12.23
N ASP A 73 -11.41 5.95 13.06
CA ASP A 73 -10.99 4.63 12.55
C ASP A 73 -12.06 3.93 11.71
N ASP A 74 -13.34 4.25 11.90
CA ASP A 74 -14.48 3.72 11.15
C ASP A 74 -14.75 4.47 9.83
N GLU A 75 -14.20 5.66 9.66
CA GLU A 75 -14.19 6.41 8.39
C GLU A 75 -13.07 5.92 7.44
N LEU A 76 -12.08 5.18 7.95
CA LEU A 76 -11.03 4.61 7.12
C LEU A 76 -11.56 3.49 6.21
N PRO A 77 -11.22 3.50 4.91
CA PRO A 77 -11.59 2.43 4.00
C PRO A 77 -11.09 1.07 4.49
N LYS A 78 -11.95 0.06 4.37
CA LYS A 78 -11.58 -1.34 4.58
C LYS A 78 -11.25 -1.96 3.23
N LEU A 79 -10.08 -2.57 3.11
CA LEU A 79 -9.73 -3.31 1.90
C LEU A 79 -10.57 -4.59 1.84
N ALA A 80 -11.13 -4.88 0.67
CA ALA A 80 -11.82 -6.15 0.45
C ALA A 80 -10.84 -7.32 0.60
N GLU A 81 -11.36 -8.48 1.00
CA GLU A 81 -10.60 -9.73 0.96
C GLU A 81 -10.24 -10.05 -0.49
N PRO A 82 -8.97 -10.30 -0.81
CA PRO A 82 -8.56 -10.51 -2.20
C PRO A 82 -8.95 -11.90 -2.69
N VAL A 83 -9.45 -11.98 -3.93
CA VAL A 83 -9.42 -13.22 -4.69
C VAL A 83 -8.03 -13.40 -5.30
N ARG A 84 -7.47 -14.60 -5.16
CA ARG A 84 -6.13 -14.90 -5.67
C ARG A 84 -6.15 -15.07 -7.18
N GLY A 85 -5.35 -14.26 -7.87
CA GLY A 85 -5.02 -14.44 -9.27
C GLY A 85 -3.83 -15.38 -9.47
N LEU A 86 -3.86 -16.18 -10.53
CA LEU A 86 -2.81 -17.14 -10.88
C LEU A 86 -1.95 -16.63 -12.05
N ALA A 87 -2.57 -15.99 -13.03
CA ALA A 87 -1.88 -15.36 -14.15
C ALA A 87 -2.55 -14.03 -14.51
N LEU A 88 -1.80 -13.17 -15.18
CA LEU A 88 -2.27 -11.88 -15.68
C LEU A 88 -2.04 -11.80 -17.19
N GLN A 89 -2.99 -11.24 -17.91
CA GLN A 89 -2.76 -10.72 -19.26
C GLN A 89 -3.11 -9.24 -19.28
N THR A 90 -2.27 -8.45 -19.94
CA THR A 90 -2.46 -7.01 -20.11
C THR A 90 -2.95 -6.75 -21.52
N GLU A 91 -4.14 -6.18 -21.65
CA GLU A 91 -4.69 -5.65 -22.89
C GLU A 91 -4.63 -4.10 -22.85
N PRO A 92 -4.77 -3.41 -23.99
CA PRO A 92 -4.79 -1.94 -23.99
C PRO A 92 -5.85 -1.31 -23.06
N ASP A 93 -7.04 -1.93 -22.99
CA ASP A 93 -8.20 -1.42 -22.25
C ASP A 93 -8.74 -2.40 -21.20
N ALA A 94 -7.99 -3.46 -20.87
CA ALA A 94 -8.40 -4.42 -19.85
C ALA A 94 -7.22 -5.14 -19.20
N LEU A 95 -7.44 -5.65 -18.00
CA LEU A 95 -6.60 -6.66 -17.37
C LEU A 95 -7.39 -7.95 -17.27
N VAL A 96 -6.77 -9.07 -17.65
CA VAL A 96 -7.40 -10.39 -17.59
C VAL A 96 -6.69 -11.22 -16.53
N ASN A 97 -7.43 -11.59 -15.49
CA ASN A 97 -7.00 -12.55 -14.50
C ASN A 97 -7.32 -13.97 -14.98
N THR A 98 -6.41 -14.90 -14.76
CA THR A 98 -6.73 -16.33 -14.73
C THR A 98 -6.73 -16.79 -13.28
N ASP A 99 -7.83 -17.35 -12.80
CA ASP A 99 -7.94 -17.84 -11.42
C ASP A 99 -7.38 -19.26 -11.22
N SER A 100 -7.46 -19.78 -9.99
CA SER A 100 -7.00 -21.13 -9.66
C SER A 100 -7.78 -22.26 -10.34
N TYR A 101 -8.95 -21.98 -10.89
CA TYR A 101 -9.76 -22.93 -11.67
C TYR A 101 -9.55 -22.78 -13.18
N GLY A 102 -8.60 -21.93 -13.61
CA GLY A 102 -8.32 -21.66 -15.01
C GLY A 102 -9.37 -20.78 -15.69
N ARG A 103 -10.27 -20.13 -14.94
CA ARG A 103 -11.28 -19.23 -15.51
C ARG A 103 -10.66 -17.87 -15.76
N HIS A 104 -11.02 -17.29 -16.89
CA HIS A 104 -10.61 -15.94 -17.28
C HIS A 104 -11.64 -14.92 -16.80
N GLN A 105 -11.17 -13.94 -16.03
CA GLN A 105 -11.96 -12.80 -15.57
C GLN A 105 -11.35 -11.54 -16.17
N ARG A 106 -12.09 -10.88 -17.06
CA ARG A 106 -11.67 -9.66 -17.75
C ARG A 106 -12.22 -8.45 -17.01
N PHE A 107 -11.34 -7.52 -16.66
CA PHE A 107 -11.66 -6.28 -15.96
C PHE A 107 -11.34 -5.11 -16.86
N ALA A 108 -12.34 -4.33 -17.25
CA ALA A 108 -12.11 -3.19 -18.12
C ALA A 108 -11.34 -2.08 -17.38
N ARG A 109 -10.55 -1.31 -18.12
CA ARG A 109 -9.83 -0.14 -17.60
C ARG A 109 -10.77 0.86 -16.93
N ALA A 110 -11.97 1.04 -17.49
CA ALA A 110 -13.00 1.92 -16.95
C ALA A 110 -13.52 1.49 -15.56
N GLU A 111 -13.52 0.17 -15.28
CA GLU A 111 -14.01 -0.41 -14.03
C GLU A 111 -12.90 -0.51 -12.95
N THR A 112 -11.64 -0.40 -13.38
CA THR A 112 -10.44 -0.55 -12.55
C THR A 112 -10.27 0.65 -11.62
N VAL A 113 -10.76 0.59 -10.37
CA VAL A 113 -10.69 1.69 -9.40
C VAL A 113 -9.25 2.09 -9.08
N PHE A 114 -8.38 1.12 -8.83
CA PHE A 114 -7.00 1.37 -8.39
C PHE A 114 -6.08 0.18 -8.66
N LEU A 115 -4.79 0.44 -8.85
CA LEU A 115 -3.74 -0.58 -8.92
C LEU A 115 -2.66 -0.31 -7.86
N ALA A 116 -2.28 -1.34 -7.11
CA ALA A 116 -1.16 -1.25 -6.17
C ALA A 116 -0.14 -2.33 -6.51
N GLY A 117 1.13 -1.96 -6.68
CA GLY A 117 2.19 -2.93 -6.93
C GLY A 117 3.48 -2.58 -6.21
N GLY A 118 4.34 -3.58 -5.99
CA GLY A 118 5.66 -3.36 -5.41
C GLY A 118 6.25 -4.59 -4.72
N PHE A 119 7.48 -4.42 -4.22
CA PHE A 119 8.15 -5.42 -3.42
C PHE A 119 7.84 -5.20 -1.95
N VAL A 120 7.62 -6.26 -1.20
CA VAL A 120 7.20 -6.19 0.20
C VAL A 120 8.07 -7.11 1.02
N SER A 121 8.70 -6.59 2.07
CA SER A 121 9.39 -7.41 3.05
C SER A 121 8.38 -8.19 3.87
N VAL A 122 8.54 -9.51 3.93
CA VAL A 122 7.75 -10.42 4.74
C VAL A 122 8.64 -11.10 5.77
N ARG A 123 8.18 -11.13 7.03
CA ARG A 123 8.84 -11.90 8.08
C ARG A 123 8.43 -13.36 7.94
N GLU A 124 9.34 -14.22 7.50
CA GLU A 124 9.10 -15.65 7.54
C GLU A 124 9.10 -16.15 8.99
N ARG A 125 8.07 -16.92 9.36
CA ARG A 125 7.94 -17.58 10.68
C ARG A 125 8.91 -18.76 10.88
N ARG A 126 9.95 -18.92 10.05
CA ARG A 126 10.92 -20.01 10.21
C ARG A 126 11.91 -19.68 11.33
N LEU A 127 12.44 -20.73 11.98
CA LEU A 127 13.34 -20.72 13.15
C LEU A 127 14.64 -19.91 12.98
N ARG A 128 14.88 -19.36 11.79
CA ARG A 128 15.86 -18.30 11.52
C ARG A 128 15.09 -17.20 10.80
N SER A 129 14.92 -16.07 11.46
CA SER A 129 14.29 -14.88 10.89
C SER A 129 15.21 -14.31 9.80
N THR A 130 15.08 -14.85 8.59
CA THR A 130 15.57 -14.23 7.37
C THR A 130 14.41 -13.39 6.83
N GLU A 131 14.66 -12.09 6.60
CA GLU A 131 13.72 -11.26 5.86
C GLU A 131 13.60 -11.86 4.45
N ALA A 132 12.39 -12.29 4.08
CA ALA A 132 12.08 -12.67 2.72
C ALA A 132 11.35 -11.51 2.06
N GLU A 133 11.37 -11.45 0.74
CA GLU A 133 10.58 -10.50 -0.03
C GLU A 133 9.50 -11.23 -0.82
N GLU A 134 8.41 -10.53 -1.08
CA GLU A 134 7.41 -10.93 -2.05
C GLU A 134 7.19 -9.76 -3.02
N PHE A 135 6.91 -10.07 -4.28
CA PHE A 135 6.33 -9.11 -5.21
C PHE A 135 4.81 -9.23 -5.16
N ARG A 136 4.11 -8.10 -5.05
CA ARG A 136 2.65 -8.05 -4.99
C ARG A 136 2.09 -7.13 -6.07
N LEU A 137 0.94 -7.53 -6.61
CA LEU A 137 0.08 -6.69 -7.43
C LEU A 137 -1.37 -6.87 -6.97
N ASP A 138 -2.03 -5.78 -6.63
CA ASP A 138 -3.43 -5.72 -6.26
C ASP A 138 -4.20 -4.87 -7.26
N LEU A 139 -5.29 -5.43 -7.78
CA LEU A 139 -6.27 -4.79 -8.64
C LEU A 139 -7.56 -4.57 -7.86
N PHE A 140 -7.99 -3.32 -7.76
CA PHE A 140 -9.27 -2.96 -7.14
C PHE A 140 -10.29 -2.53 -8.19
N ILE A 141 -11.52 -3.02 -8.07
CA ILE A 141 -12.57 -2.90 -9.08
C ILE A 141 -13.87 -2.46 -8.40
N GLY A 142 -14.73 -1.74 -9.12
CA GLY A 142 -16.02 -1.22 -8.61
C GLY A 142 -17.15 -2.23 -8.47
N HIS A 143 -16.87 -3.53 -8.60
CA HIS A 143 -17.82 -4.62 -8.43
C HIS A 143 -17.10 -5.89 -7.96
N GLU A 144 -17.85 -6.91 -7.53
CA GLU A 144 -17.31 -8.21 -7.13
C GLU A 144 -16.38 -8.79 -8.23
N PRO A 145 -15.15 -9.25 -7.90
CA PRO A 145 -14.63 -9.58 -6.56
C PRO A 145 -14.08 -8.41 -5.72
N TRP A 146 -14.18 -7.16 -6.18
CA TRP A 146 -13.67 -5.93 -5.54
C TRP A 146 -12.15 -5.82 -5.44
N ARG A 147 -11.44 -6.93 -5.19
CA ARG A 147 -9.98 -7.01 -5.13
C ARG A 147 -9.48 -8.33 -5.70
N VAL A 148 -8.56 -8.25 -6.66
CA VAL A 148 -7.79 -9.40 -7.16
C VAL A 148 -6.33 -9.19 -6.81
N GLN A 149 -5.67 -10.22 -6.28
CA GLN A 149 -4.28 -10.14 -5.86
C GLN A 149 -3.42 -11.22 -6.50
N TRP A 150 -2.25 -10.81 -6.98
CA TRP A 150 -1.15 -11.69 -7.38
C TRP A 150 0.02 -11.52 -6.40
N VAL A 151 0.53 -12.64 -5.88
CA VAL A 151 1.69 -12.68 -4.99
C VAL A 151 2.72 -13.64 -5.56
N LEU A 152 3.95 -13.14 -5.71
CA LEU A 152 5.11 -13.88 -6.15
C LEU A 152 6.16 -13.89 -5.03
N GLY A 153 6.27 -15.03 -4.35
CA GLY A 153 7.33 -15.30 -3.36
C GLY A 153 8.55 -16.02 -3.95
N GLY A 154 9.58 -16.25 -3.12
CA GLY A 154 10.91 -16.70 -3.55
C GLY A 154 10.95 -17.95 -4.45
N ASP A 155 10.17 -18.98 -4.13
CA ASP A 155 10.16 -20.27 -4.87
C ASP A 155 9.02 -20.38 -5.90
N SER A 156 8.26 -19.30 -6.11
CA SER A 156 7.08 -19.32 -6.97
C SER A 156 7.36 -18.75 -8.36
N VAL A 157 6.47 -19.07 -9.30
CA VAL A 157 6.47 -18.52 -10.65
C VAL A 157 5.12 -17.86 -10.88
N TRP A 158 5.15 -16.65 -11.41
CA TRP A 158 3.95 -15.93 -11.83
C TRP A 158 3.98 -15.73 -13.34
N ARG A 159 2.84 -15.92 -14.01
CA ARG A 159 2.75 -15.78 -15.47
C ARG A 159 2.05 -14.48 -15.83
N VAL A 160 2.70 -13.67 -16.67
CA VAL A 160 2.16 -12.44 -17.23
C VAL A 160 2.35 -12.43 -18.74
N ASN A 161 1.28 -12.31 -19.52
CA ASN A 161 1.31 -12.39 -20.99
C ASN A 161 2.09 -13.63 -21.50
N ASP A 162 1.80 -14.79 -20.91
CA ASP A 162 2.48 -16.08 -21.14
C ASP A 162 3.98 -16.13 -20.81
N ARG A 163 4.58 -15.03 -20.34
CA ARG A 163 5.94 -14.99 -19.81
C ARG A 163 5.95 -15.36 -18.33
N ALA A 164 6.90 -16.22 -17.95
CA ALA A 164 7.13 -16.60 -16.56
C ALA A 164 8.07 -15.59 -15.87
N TYR A 165 7.71 -15.19 -14.66
CA TYR A 165 8.48 -14.32 -13.77
C TYR A 165 8.76 -15.03 -12.45
N GLN A 166 9.96 -14.82 -11.94
CA GLN A 166 10.40 -15.21 -10.61
C GLN A 166 10.83 -13.98 -9.83
N LEU A 167 10.85 -14.06 -8.50
CA LEU A 167 11.17 -12.90 -7.66
C LEU A 167 12.55 -12.28 -7.95
N ARG A 168 13.50 -13.10 -8.42
CA ARG A 168 14.84 -12.64 -8.83
C ARG A 168 14.84 -11.73 -10.08
N ASP A 169 13.78 -11.77 -10.88
CA ASP A 169 13.60 -10.97 -12.10
C ASP A 169 13.13 -9.54 -11.75
N ARG A 170 13.81 -8.89 -10.80
CA ARG A 170 13.35 -7.65 -10.18
C ARG A 170 13.18 -6.52 -11.19
N TRP A 171 14.10 -6.44 -12.16
CA TRP A 171 14.07 -5.41 -13.19
C TRP A 171 12.86 -5.59 -14.10
N GLU A 172 12.57 -6.82 -14.52
CA GLU A 172 11.45 -7.12 -15.40
C GLU A 172 10.09 -6.99 -14.69
N LEU A 173 10.04 -7.29 -13.39
CA LEU A 173 8.90 -6.98 -12.54
C LEU A 173 8.70 -5.46 -12.39
N ALA A 174 9.78 -4.68 -12.27
CA ALA A 174 9.69 -3.22 -12.25
C ALA A 174 9.23 -2.66 -13.60
N GLU A 175 9.67 -3.22 -14.73
CA GLU A 175 9.19 -2.86 -16.06
C GLU A 175 7.71 -3.21 -16.26
N LEU A 176 7.23 -4.31 -15.69
CA LEU A 176 5.80 -4.62 -15.64
C LEU A 176 5.02 -3.54 -14.89
N LEU A 177 5.49 -3.12 -13.71
CA LEU A 177 4.86 -2.01 -12.97
C LEU A 177 4.91 -0.70 -13.75
N ARG A 178 6.01 -0.42 -14.46
CA ARG A 178 6.14 0.76 -15.34
C ARG A 178 5.10 0.73 -16.46
N GLY A 179 4.81 -0.44 -17.05
CA GLY A 179 3.73 -0.60 -18.02
C GLY A 179 2.35 -0.30 -17.42
N LEU A 180 2.10 -0.76 -16.19
CA LEU A 180 0.85 -0.48 -15.47
C LEU A 180 0.68 0.99 -15.05
N ARG A 181 1.79 1.73 -14.90
CA ARG A 181 1.75 3.18 -14.64
C ARG A 181 1.04 3.95 -15.75
N GLU A 182 1.14 3.51 -16.99
CA GLU A 182 0.48 4.14 -18.14
C GLU A 182 -0.99 3.71 -18.27
N TYR A 183 -1.38 2.64 -17.57
CA TYR A 183 -2.73 2.07 -17.59
C TYR A 183 -3.73 2.85 -16.73
N LEU A 184 -3.32 3.52 -15.65
CA LEU A 184 -4.21 4.36 -14.84
C LEU A 184 -3.59 5.74 -14.56
N PRO A 185 -4.41 6.79 -14.33
CA PRO A 185 -3.92 8.05 -13.78
C PRO A 185 -3.11 7.85 -12.50
N GLY A 186 -2.13 8.73 -12.26
CA GLY A 186 -1.17 8.61 -11.15
C GLY A 186 -1.80 8.61 -9.76
N GLU A 187 -2.98 9.21 -9.61
CA GLU A 187 -3.76 9.24 -8.37
C GLU A 187 -4.43 7.89 -8.06
N ARG A 188 -4.61 7.04 -9.09
CA ARG A 188 -5.23 5.72 -9.00
C ARG A 188 -4.21 4.59 -8.95
N VAL A 189 -2.95 4.91 -8.64
CA VAL A 189 -1.89 3.94 -8.42
C VAL A 189 -1.09 4.25 -7.15
N ASN A 190 -0.49 3.23 -6.54
CA ASN A 190 0.42 3.42 -5.41
C ASN A 190 1.82 3.89 -5.90
N ARG A 191 2.67 4.32 -4.97
CA ARG A 191 4.04 4.79 -5.27
C ARG A 191 4.89 3.73 -5.98
N GLY A 192 4.67 2.45 -5.65
CA GLY A 192 5.43 1.36 -6.27
C GLY A 192 5.19 1.23 -7.77
N ILE A 193 3.97 1.53 -8.25
CA ILE A 193 3.67 1.64 -9.68
C ILE A 193 4.05 3.03 -10.23
N ARG A 194 3.70 4.10 -9.52
CA ARG A 194 3.96 5.49 -9.93
C ARG A 194 5.45 5.73 -10.21
N ASP A 195 6.31 5.23 -9.35
CA ASP A 195 7.75 5.49 -9.35
C ASP A 195 8.51 4.39 -10.12
N ALA A 196 7.82 3.37 -10.63
CA ALA A 196 8.40 2.28 -11.40
C ALA A 196 9.15 2.80 -12.64
N GLY A 197 10.40 2.36 -12.80
CA GLY A 197 11.29 2.78 -13.89
C GLY A 197 11.80 4.22 -13.80
N ILE A 198 11.51 4.95 -12.72
CA ILE A 198 12.11 6.27 -12.44
C ILE A 198 13.32 6.13 -11.51
N ALA A 199 13.22 5.26 -10.51
CA ALA A 199 14.24 4.99 -9.51
C ALA A 199 14.31 3.47 -9.22
N GLU A 200 15.10 3.10 -8.20
CA GLU A 200 15.08 1.73 -7.69
C GLU A 200 13.65 1.31 -7.29
N PRO A 201 13.29 0.03 -7.49
CA PRO A 201 11.95 -0.45 -7.13
C PRO A 201 11.66 -0.21 -5.66
N VAL A 202 10.48 0.36 -5.37
CA VAL A 202 10.03 0.58 -4.00
C VAL A 202 9.90 -0.77 -3.28
N VAL A 203 10.57 -0.86 -2.13
CA VAL A 203 10.43 -1.98 -1.20
C VAL A 203 9.69 -1.48 0.04
N TYR A 204 8.48 -1.99 0.23
CA TYR A 204 7.70 -1.73 1.44
C TYR A 204 8.26 -2.56 2.60
N PRO A 205 8.48 -1.97 3.78
CA PRO A 205 9.09 -2.67 4.92
C PRO A 205 8.19 -3.74 5.53
N SER A 206 6.90 -3.76 5.18
CA SER A 206 5.93 -4.76 5.59
C SER A 206 4.70 -4.75 4.68
N VAL A 207 3.92 -5.84 4.73
CA VAL A 207 2.59 -5.90 4.09
C VAL A 207 1.68 -4.79 4.62
N ARG A 208 1.80 -4.49 5.91
CA ARG A 208 1.04 -3.40 6.54
C ARG A 208 1.34 -2.06 5.89
N ALA A 209 2.61 -1.71 5.70
CA ALA A 209 2.99 -0.47 5.01
C ALA A 209 2.43 -0.39 3.58
N PHE A 210 2.45 -1.51 2.84
CA PHE A 210 1.83 -1.58 1.51
C PHE A 210 0.31 -1.32 1.56
N GLU A 211 -0.41 -1.93 2.51
CA GLU A 211 -1.86 -1.77 2.64
C GLU A 211 -2.27 -0.40 3.21
N GLU A 212 -1.51 0.16 4.15
CA GLU A 212 -1.77 1.49 4.71
C GLU A 212 -1.70 2.58 3.63
N GLU A 213 -0.81 2.43 2.63
CA GLU A 213 -0.78 3.36 1.50
C GLU A 213 -2.03 3.26 0.64
N ILE A 214 -2.53 2.06 0.41
CA ILE A 214 -3.77 1.83 -0.36
C ILE A 214 -4.95 2.46 0.39
N ILE A 215 -5.04 2.24 1.71
CA ILE A 215 -6.08 2.82 2.55
C ILE A 215 -6.00 4.36 2.51
N TRP A 216 -4.80 4.92 2.63
CA TRP A 216 -4.56 6.35 2.53
C TRP A 216 -5.01 6.91 1.17
N ARG A 217 -4.67 6.23 0.07
CA ARG A 217 -5.11 6.61 -1.29
C ARG A 217 -6.62 6.57 -1.43
N PHE A 218 -7.29 5.53 -0.95
CA PHE A 218 -8.75 5.42 -0.98
C PHE A 218 -9.44 6.50 -0.16
N PHE A 219 -8.90 6.83 1.01
CA PHE A 219 -9.43 7.91 1.82
C PHE A 219 -9.42 9.22 1.01
N HIS A 220 -8.28 9.62 0.44
CA HIS A 220 -8.18 10.86 -0.34
C HIS A 220 -8.94 10.85 -1.67
N LEU A 221 -9.02 9.70 -2.35
CA LEU A 221 -9.88 9.55 -3.54
C LEU A 221 -11.36 9.75 -3.20
N SER A 222 -11.81 9.25 -2.04
CA SER A 222 -13.20 9.43 -1.59
C SER A 222 -13.51 10.90 -1.25
N GLN A 223 -12.55 11.62 -0.66
CA GLN A 223 -12.71 13.06 -0.38
C GLN A 223 -12.75 13.89 -1.67
N SER A 224 -11.95 13.52 -2.67
CA SER A 224 -11.89 14.22 -3.96
C SER A 224 -13.15 14.02 -4.81
N ALA A 225 -13.79 12.85 -4.70
CA ALA A 225 -15.06 12.57 -5.37
C ALA A 225 -16.27 13.31 -4.78
N VAL A 226 -16.12 13.85 -3.56
CA VAL A 226 -17.17 14.58 -2.82
C VAL A 226 -17.09 16.10 -3.03
N GLN A 227 -16.04 16.62 -3.66
CA GLN A 227 -15.94 18.04 -4.01
C GLN A 227 -16.65 18.33 -5.35
N PRO A 228 -17.74 19.13 -5.37
CA PRO A 228 -18.47 19.49 -6.58
C PRO A 228 -17.73 20.49 -7.49
#